data_AF-A0A921ZXW9-F1
#
_entry.id   AF-A0A921ZXW9-F1
#
_cell.length_a   1.000
_cell.length_b   1.000
_cell.length_c   1.000
_cell.angle_alpha   90.00
_cell.angle_beta   90.00
_cell.angle_gamma   90.00
#
_symmetry.space_group_name_H-M   'P 1'
#
loop_
_entity.id
_entity.type
_entity.pdbx_description
1 polymer ?
#
loop_
_entity_poly.entity_id
_entity_poly.type
_entity_poly.pdbx_seq_one_letter_code
_entity_poly.pdbx_strand_id
1 'polypeptide(L)' 'MFRVYRADCYDEESRLKRCCEELQRRLERLNDAAADELRAHLRAAIDNVVAGMRYFRLQSDGPKIEEVSSEHPLVPR' A
#
# COMPACT_ATOMS: atom_id res chain seq x y z
N MET A 1 -21.52 -13.24 0.22
CA MET A 1 -22.68 -13.39 -0.71
C MET A 1 -23.94 -13.11 0.11
N PHE A 2 -24.78 -12.15 -0.28
CA PHE A 2 -25.78 -11.50 0.58
C PHE A 2 -27.16 -12.19 0.61
N ARG A 3 -27.37 -13.24 -0.19
CA ARG A 3 -28.60 -14.04 -0.27
C ARG A 3 -28.33 -15.53 -0.06
N VAL A 4 -27.55 -15.86 0.97
CA VAL A 4 -27.31 -17.26 1.33
C VAL A 4 -28.25 -17.61 2.48
N TYR A 5 -29.00 -18.70 2.31
CA TYR A 5 -29.78 -19.29 3.39
C TYR A 5 -28.81 -19.84 4.44
N ARG A 6 -29.04 -19.49 5.71
CA ARG A 6 -28.17 -19.83 6.82
C ARG A 6 -28.97 -20.63 7.84
N ALA A 7 -28.66 -21.92 7.92
CA ALA A 7 -29.34 -22.85 8.83
C ALA A 7 -29.11 -22.53 10.32
N ASP A 8 -28.14 -21.67 10.64
CA ASP A 8 -27.75 -21.24 11.98
C ASP A 8 -28.33 -19.88 12.38
N CYS A 9 -29.29 -19.33 11.62
CA CYS A 9 -30.04 -18.13 11.95
C CYS A 9 -31.52 -18.46 12.11
N TYR A 10 -32.06 -18.26 13.32
CA TYR A 10 -33.44 -18.62 13.67
C TYR A 10 -34.48 -17.66 13.06
N ASP A 11 -34.08 -16.43 12.75
CA ASP A 11 -34.93 -15.40 12.19
C ASP A 11 -34.19 -14.59 11.11
N GLU A 12 -34.97 -13.91 10.27
CA GLU A 12 -34.47 -13.14 9.13
C GLU A 12 -33.63 -11.92 9.54
N GLU A 13 -33.92 -11.29 10.68
CA GLU A 13 -33.16 -10.14 11.19
C GLU A 13 -31.74 -10.56 11.59
N SER A 14 -31.61 -11.66 12.33
CA SER A 14 -30.33 -12.28 12.68
C SER A 14 -29.53 -12.67 11.44
N ARG A 15 -30.19 -13.19 10.40
CA ARG A 15 -29.55 -13.55 9.13
C ARG A 15 -29.00 -12.31 8.42
N LEU A 16 -29.80 -11.25 8.31
CA LEU A 16 -29.40 -10.00 7.68
C LEU A 16 -28.23 -9.35 8.41
N LYS A 17 -28.28 -9.30 9.75
CA LYS A 17 -27.20 -8.76 10.57
C LYS A 17 -25.87 -9.47 10.30
N ARG A 18 -25.86 -10.81 10.30
CA ARG A 18 -24.64 -11.60 10.02
C ARG A 18 -24.13 -11.42 8.60
N CYS A 19 -25.03 -11.33 7.62
CA CYS A 19 -24.65 -11.03 6.23
C CYS A 19 -23.99 -9.63 6.12
N CYS A 20 -24.53 -8.62 6.80
CA CYS A 20 -23.97 -7.28 6.82
C CYS A 20 -22.60 -7.23 7.52
N GLU A 21 -22.47 -7.89 8.68
CA GLU A 21 -21.19 -8.00 9.40
C GLU A 21 -20.10 -8.66 8.56
N GLU A 22 -20.44 -9.74 7.84
CA GLU A 22 -19.46 -10.38 6.95
C GLU A 22 -19.11 -9.54 5.74
N LEU A 23 -20.08 -8.81 5.18
CA LEU A 23 -19.82 -7.88 4.10
C LEU A 23 -18.87 -6.77 4.58
N GLN A 24 -19.14 -6.19 5.74
CA GLN A 24 -18.27 -5.18 6.35
C GLN A 24 -16.85 -5.72 6.54
N ARG A 25 -16.69 -6.89 7.18
CA ARG A 25 -15.37 -7.53 7.35
C ARG A 25 -14.68 -7.85 6.03
N ARG A 26 -15.44 -8.11 4.96
CA ARG A 26 -14.85 -8.33 3.63
C ARG A 26 -14.37 -7.02 3.02
N LEU A 27 -15.12 -5.93 3.18
CA LEU A 27 -14.73 -4.60 2.71
C LEU A 27 -13.49 -4.10 3.46
N GLU A 28 -13.47 -4.22 4.78
CA GLU A 28 -12.30 -3.87 5.61
C GLU A 28 -11.05 -4.62 5.13
N ARG A 29 -11.13 -5.94 4.95
CA ARG A 29 -10.01 -6.73 4.41
C ARG A 29 -9.55 -6.30 3.02
N LEU A 30 -10.46 -5.88 2.14
CA LEU A 30 -10.09 -5.39 0.81
C LEU A 30 -9.39 -4.03 0.89
N ASN A 31 -9.88 -3.15 1.77
CA ASN A 31 -9.24 -1.86 2.01
C ASN A 31 -7.84 -2.02 2.61
N ASP A 32 -7.69 -2.93 3.58
CA ASP A 32 -6.39 -3.22 4.19
C ASP A 32 -5.40 -3.77 3.15
N ALA A 33 -5.83 -4.69 2.29
CA ALA A 33 -5.00 -5.23 1.22
C ALA A 33 -4.54 -4.15 0.22
N ALA A 34 -5.44 -3.26 -0.19
CA ALA A 34 -5.10 -2.14 -1.07
C ALA A 34 -4.16 -1.13 -0.37
N ALA A 35 -4.37 -0.88 0.93
CA ALA A 35 -3.50 -0.02 1.71
C ALA A 35 -2.09 -0.61 1.87
N ASP A 36 -1.98 -1.92 2.05
CA ASP A 36 -0.69 -2.62 2.14
C ASP A 36 0.07 -2.59 0.81
N GLU A 37 -0.62 -2.77 -0.32
CA GLU A 37 -0.03 -2.61 -1.65
C GLU A 37 0.51 -1.19 -1.86
N LEU A 38 -0.29 -0.17 -1.51
CA LEU A 38 0.16 1.22 -1.58
C LEU A 38 1.38 1.48 -0.68
N ARG A 39 1.38 0.97 0.55
CA ARG A 39 2.53 1.10 1.48
C ARG A 39 3.78 0.43 0.91
N ALA A 40 3.65 -0.72 0.26
CA ALA A 40 4.76 -1.41 -0.39
C ALA A 40 5.34 -0.57 -1.53
N HIS A 41 4.49 0.02 -2.38
CA HIS A 41 4.93 0.93 -3.43
C HIS A 41 5.62 2.18 -2.89
N LEU A 42 5.06 2.80 -1.85
CA LEU A 42 5.67 3.97 -1.21
C LEU A 42 7.04 3.65 -0.62
N ARG A 43 7.17 2.50 0.05
CA ARG A 43 8.45 2.04 0.59
C ARG A 43 9.48 1.82 -0.52
N ALA A 44 9.10 1.12 -1.59
CA ALA A 44 9.98 0.88 -2.73
C ALA A 44 10.41 2.19 -3.41
N ALA A 45 9.50 3.15 -3.55
CA ALA A 45 9.81 4.47 -4.11
C ALA A 45 10.83 5.21 -3.24
N ILE A 46 10.65 5.24 -1.92
CA ILE A 46 11.59 5.88 -0.99
C ILE A 46 12.95 5.18 -1.04
N ASP A 47 12.97 3.84 -0.97
CA ASP A 47 14.20 3.06 -0.99
C ASP A 47 14.99 3.31 -2.30
N ASN A 48 14.30 3.40 -3.44
CA ASN A 48 14.90 3.71 -4.74
C ASN A 48 15.47 5.14 -4.79
N VAL A 49 14.74 6.13 -4.26
CA VAL A 49 15.20 7.52 -4.18
C VAL A 49 16.46 7.61 -3.32
N VAL A 50 16.45 6.99 -2.13
CA VAL A 50 17.58 6.98 -1.20
C VAL A 50 18.78 6.24 -1.81
N ALA A 51 18.56 5.10 -2.48
CA ALA A 51 19.61 4.36 -3.16
C ALA A 51 20.24 5.19 -4.29
N GLY A 52 19.42 5.84 -5.11
CA GLY A 52 19.89 6.76 -6.15
C GLY A 52 20.73 7.90 -5.57
N MET A 53 20.22 8.59 -4.55
CA MET A 53 20.96 9.65 -3.86
C MET A 53 22.29 9.15 -3.32
N ARG A 54 22.31 7.98 -2.65
CA ARG A 54 23.54 7.41 -2.10
C ARG A 54 24.55 7.12 -3.19
N TYR A 55 24.13 6.50 -4.29
CA TYR A 55 25.01 6.19 -5.41
C TYR A 55 25.59 7.46 -6.05
N PHE A 56 24.74 8.43 -6.41
CA PHE A 56 25.19 9.64 -7.11
C PHE A 56 26.03 10.58 -6.25
N ARG A 57 25.84 10.57 -4.93
CA ARG A 57 26.38 11.61 -4.03
C ARG A 57 27.44 11.10 -3.05
N LEU A 58 27.32 9.85 -2.56
CA LEU A 58 28.10 9.38 -1.38
C LEU A 58 28.94 8.13 -1.64
N GLN A 59 28.48 7.22 -2.51
CA GLN A 59 29.12 5.92 -2.70
C GLN A 59 30.52 6.08 -3.30
N SER A 60 31.47 5.27 -2.85
CA SER A 60 32.89 5.41 -3.22
C SER A 60 33.17 5.21 -4.72
N ASP A 61 32.41 4.31 -5.34
CA ASP A 61 32.40 3.95 -6.77
C ASP A 61 31.36 4.72 -7.58
N GLY A 62 30.65 5.67 -6.95
CA GLY A 62 29.64 6.51 -7.58
C GLY A 62 30.20 7.84 -8.13
N PRO A 63 29.39 8.60 -8.88
CA PRO A 63 29.77 9.89 -9.47
C PRO A 63 30.19 11.00 -8.51
N LYS A 64 29.76 10.95 -7.24
CA LYS A 64 30.04 11.97 -6.20
C LYS A 64 29.75 13.41 -6.64
N ILE A 65 28.63 13.61 -7.31
CA ILE A 65 28.18 14.95 -7.69
C ILE A 65 27.80 15.65 -6.37
N GLU A 66 28.43 16.76 -6.00
CA GLU A 66 28.09 17.44 -4.74
C GLU A 66 26.92 18.42 -4.91
N GLU A 67 26.84 19.06 -6.06
CA GLU A 67 25.89 20.15 -6.32
C GLU A 67 24.47 19.64 -6.62
N VAL A 68 23.47 20.19 -5.93
CA VAL A 68 22.06 20.02 -6.28
C VAL A 68 21.60 21.24 -7.07
N SER A 69 21.33 21.05 -8.35
CA SER A 69 20.95 22.12 -9.29
C SER A 69 19.87 21.65 -10.26
N SER A 70 19.46 22.51 -11.21
CA SER A 70 18.54 22.12 -12.29
C SER A 70 19.16 21.07 -13.22
N GLU A 71 20.46 21.15 -13.47
CA GLU A 71 21.22 20.19 -14.28
C GLU A 71 21.50 18.89 -13.53
N HIS A 72 21.65 18.98 -12.20
CA HIS A 72 21.92 17.85 -11.30
C HIS A 72 20.90 17.78 -10.17
N PRO A 73 19.63 17.40 -10.46
CA PRO A 73 18.60 17.35 -9.44
C PRO A 73 18.92 16.28 -8.39
N LEU A 74 18.28 16.40 -7.22
CA LEU A 74 18.46 15.45 -6.14
C LEU A 74 17.92 14.05 -6.50
N VAL A 75 16.83 14.03 -7.25
CA VAL A 75 16.19 12.83 -7.80
C VAL A 75 15.95 13.06 -9.29
N PRO A 76 16.35 12.13 -10.18
CA PRO A 76 16.05 12.22 -11.60
C PRO A 76 14.54 12.33 -11.85
N ARG A 77 14.14 13.10 -12.86
CA ARG A 77 12.74 13.24 -13.28
C ARG A 77 12.34 12.19 -14.30
#